data_AF-A0A974Y893-F1
#
_entry.id   AF-A0A974Y893-F1
#
_cell.length_a   1.000
_cell.length_b   1.000
_cell.length_c   1.000
_cell.angle_alpha   90.00
_cell.angle_beta   90.00
_cell.angle_gamma   90.00
#
_symmetry.space_group_name_H-M   'P 1'
#
loop_
_entity.id
_entity.type
_entity.pdbx_description
1 polymer ?
#
loop_
_entity_poly.entity_id
_entity_poly.type
_entity_poly.pdbx_seq_one_letter_code
_entity_poly.pdbx_strand_id
1 'polypeptide(L)'
;MSVNGINSKGFDFSKLLESKSKTPAAGSAGVTDFSSALKLQIANVQSQTVGSLVSSALGSGKVSGAASFADILGGGKTDGTSPLDAMLGGVAGVSGTNGVSAAGRNMALFDPESGYQMMTAINQYAANFKAEVSEMSDLKSWVSTLQQAAIKLGGTDVAAGNEAVRSQVQAFADAYNGWMQRFDGALQTGGVLAGTQAATVSQWELEQSIASPFNGAKSGLRGMADLGLKIDPVSKLATVDNARLDAALANNKTAATETLHEFTANFAKSAELLNSAGNLIGNRLDNLSRAIGYIDSNLQSLQAEFGLGDPAKPSGQLAKALANDNATHGIG
;
A
#
# COMPACT_ATOMS: atom_id res chain seq x y z
N MET A 1 7.59 -16.18 49.32
CA MET A 1 7.73 -14.77 48.90
C MET A 1 6.50 -14.44 48.08
N SER A 2 5.61 -13.65 48.67
CA SER A 2 4.28 -13.33 48.13
C SER A 2 4.35 -12.32 47.00
N VAL A 3 3.58 -12.61 45.96
CA VAL A 3 3.11 -11.66 44.94
C VAL A 3 2.30 -10.55 45.60
N ASN A 4 2.80 -9.31 45.54
CA ASN A 4 2.00 -8.14 45.87
C ASN A 4 2.52 -6.92 45.11
N GLY A 5 1.68 -6.35 44.24
CA GLY A 5 1.94 -5.07 43.59
C GLY A 5 1.60 -5.06 42.12
N ILE A 6 0.33 -4.80 41.80
CA ILE A 6 -0.16 -3.74 40.91
C ILE A 6 -1.68 -3.91 40.89
N ASN A 7 -2.38 -3.06 41.64
CA ASN A 7 -3.83 -2.95 41.58
C ASN A 7 -4.21 -1.50 41.22
N SER A 8 -5.24 -1.40 40.38
CA SER A 8 -6.12 -0.26 40.16
C SER A 8 -5.52 1.11 39.77
N LYS A 9 -5.48 1.37 38.47
CA LYS A 9 -5.98 2.66 37.93
C LYS A 9 -7.08 2.36 36.91
N GLY A 10 -8.26 2.06 37.42
CA GLY A 10 -9.49 2.01 36.62
C GLY A 10 -9.93 3.43 36.27
N PHE A 11 -10.35 3.62 35.02
CA PHE A 11 -11.04 4.81 34.58
C PHE A 11 -12.42 4.86 35.25
N ASP A 12 -12.72 5.95 35.97
CA ASP A 12 -13.99 6.15 36.67
C ASP A 12 -15.02 6.81 35.72
N PHE A 13 -15.99 6.02 35.26
CA PHE A 13 -17.08 6.48 34.39
C PHE A 13 -18.19 7.23 35.14
N SER A 14 -18.09 7.40 36.47
CA SER A 14 -19.12 8.08 37.28
C SER A 14 -19.14 9.60 37.09
N LYS A 15 -18.13 10.19 36.43
CA LYS A 15 -18.08 11.63 36.13
C LYS A 15 -18.77 12.05 34.82
N LEU A 16 -19.29 11.10 34.03
CA LEU A 16 -19.96 11.43 32.76
C LEU A 16 -21.50 11.42 32.84
N LEU A 17 -22.07 11.06 34.00
CA LEU A 17 -23.52 10.91 34.18
C LEU A 17 -24.18 12.00 35.05
N GLU A 18 -23.50 13.12 35.30
CA GLU A 18 -24.03 14.22 36.11
C GLU A 18 -24.24 15.48 35.26
N SER A 19 -25.24 15.43 34.36
CA SER A 19 -25.94 16.63 33.88
C SER A 19 -27.30 16.27 33.29
N LYS A 20 -28.14 15.60 34.09
CA LYS A 20 -29.58 15.55 33.79
C LYS A 20 -30.28 16.73 34.45
N SER A 21 -31.07 17.42 33.62
CA SER A 21 -32.25 18.23 33.96
C SER A 21 -32.07 19.49 34.82
N LYS A 22 -32.08 20.64 34.13
CA LYS A 22 -32.75 21.84 34.63
C LYS A 22 -33.61 22.44 33.51
N THR A 23 -34.88 22.07 33.52
CA THR A 23 -35.95 22.75 32.77
C THR A 23 -36.05 24.20 33.26
N PRO A 24 -36.09 25.22 32.39
CA PRO A 24 -36.74 26.47 32.71
C PRO A 24 -38.19 26.46 32.20
N ALA A 25 -39.03 27.07 33.02
CA ALA A 25 -40.47 27.17 32.89
C ALA A 25 -40.92 27.94 31.64
N ALA A 26 -42.18 27.70 31.29
CA ALA A 26 -42.93 28.39 30.24
C ALA A 26 -42.90 29.92 30.40
N GLY A 27 -42.67 30.63 29.29
CA GLY A 27 -42.72 32.08 29.18
C GLY A 27 -42.49 32.55 27.74
N SER A 28 -43.59 32.83 27.05
CA SER A 28 -43.79 33.39 25.71
C SER A 28 -42.70 34.29 25.11
N ALA A 29 -42.19 33.95 23.90
CA ALA A 29 -41.94 34.87 22.78
C ALA A 29 -41.40 34.12 21.53
N GLY A 30 -42.17 34.12 20.43
CA GLY A 30 -41.66 33.94 19.06
C GLY A 30 -41.23 32.54 18.62
N VAL A 31 -42.19 31.66 18.29
CA VAL A 31 -41.91 30.54 17.37
C VAL A 31 -41.70 31.15 15.98
N THR A 32 -40.46 31.49 15.66
CA THR A 32 -40.05 31.61 14.25
C THR A 32 -40.05 30.19 13.71
N ASP A 33 -41.13 29.85 13.01
CA ASP A 33 -41.35 28.57 12.36
C ASP A 33 -40.08 28.17 11.58
N PHE A 34 -39.42 27.08 11.98
CA PHE A 34 -38.18 26.59 11.34
C PHE A 34 -38.38 26.38 9.84
N SER A 35 -39.60 26.02 9.42
CA SER A 35 -40.00 25.96 8.01
C SER A 35 -39.90 27.32 7.32
N SER A 36 -40.27 28.40 8.01
CA SER A 36 -40.16 29.76 7.50
C SER A 36 -38.71 30.25 7.49
N ALA A 37 -37.91 29.90 8.50
CA ALA A 37 -36.47 30.20 8.54
C ALA A 37 -35.69 29.44 7.45
N LEU A 38 -36.05 28.18 7.21
CA LEU A 38 -35.48 27.35 6.15
C LEU A 38 -35.92 27.84 4.76
N LYS A 39 -37.18 28.21 4.57
CA LYS A 39 -37.67 28.85 3.33
C LYS A 39 -36.94 30.17 3.06
N LEU A 40 -36.68 30.97 4.09
CA LEU A 40 -35.94 32.22 3.95
C LEU A 40 -34.46 31.98 3.63
N GLN A 41 -33.84 30.95 4.22
CA GLN A 41 -32.47 30.54 3.87
C GLN A 41 -32.38 29.98 2.45
N ILE A 42 -33.34 29.16 2.01
CA ILE A 42 -33.39 28.63 0.65
C ILE A 42 -33.65 29.75 -0.36
N ALA A 43 -34.51 30.71 -0.03
CA ALA A 43 -34.71 31.90 -0.86
C ALA A 43 -33.46 32.79 -0.95
N ASN A 44 -32.71 32.94 0.16
CA ASN A 44 -31.43 33.65 0.15
C ASN A 44 -30.36 32.92 -0.66
N VAL A 45 -30.28 31.59 -0.56
CA VAL A 45 -29.39 30.77 -1.40
C VAL A 45 -29.80 30.89 -2.87
N GLN A 46 -31.08 30.78 -3.21
CA GLN A 46 -31.58 30.99 -4.57
C GLN A 46 -31.22 32.38 -5.11
N SER A 47 -31.40 33.44 -4.31
CA SER A 47 -31.04 34.79 -4.74
C SER A 47 -29.54 34.98 -4.95
N GLN A 48 -28.69 34.30 -4.17
CA GLN A 48 -27.23 34.37 -4.29
C GLN A 48 -26.68 33.47 -5.41
N THR A 49 -27.27 32.29 -5.64
CA THR A 49 -26.84 31.36 -6.68
C THR A 49 -27.33 31.79 -8.08
N VAL A 50 -28.52 32.38 -8.19
CA VAL A 50 -29.01 32.95 -9.47
C VAL A 50 -28.21 34.20 -9.86
N GLY A 51 -27.83 35.06 -8.89
CA GLY A 51 -26.96 36.21 -9.16
C GLY A 51 -25.54 35.82 -9.66
N SER A 52 -25.01 34.69 -9.17
CA SER A 52 -23.73 34.12 -9.58
C SER A 52 -23.77 33.49 -10.99
N LEU A 53 -24.87 32.81 -11.33
CA LEU A 53 -25.07 32.19 -12.65
C LEU A 53 -25.41 33.24 -13.74
N VAL A 54 -26.10 34.32 -13.38
CA VAL A 54 -26.40 35.44 -14.30
C VAL A 54 -25.14 36.29 -14.59
N SER A 55 -24.25 36.47 -13.61
CA SER A 55 -23.00 37.23 -13.82
C SER A 55 -21.96 36.44 -14.65
N SER A 56 -21.99 35.11 -14.59
CA SER A 56 -21.09 34.25 -15.38
C SER A 56 -21.58 34.03 -16.81
N ALA A 57 -22.88 34.21 -17.09
CA ALA A 57 -23.48 34.08 -18.43
C ALA A 57 -23.46 35.37 -19.27
N LEU A 58 -23.21 36.55 -18.68
CA LEU A 58 -23.02 37.81 -19.43
C LEU A 58 -21.55 38.15 -19.74
N GLY A 59 -20.60 37.31 -19.30
CA GLY A 59 -19.17 37.61 -19.33
C GLY A 59 -18.39 37.20 -20.60
N SER A 60 -18.97 36.50 -21.57
CA SER A 60 -18.26 36.17 -22.82
C SER A 60 -19.13 36.42 -24.04
N GLY A 61 -18.68 37.36 -24.86
CA GLY A 61 -19.35 37.77 -26.08
C GLY A 61 -19.35 36.67 -27.16
N LYS A 62 -20.40 36.74 -27.99
CA LYS A 62 -20.67 35.98 -29.22
C LYS A 62 -21.16 34.54 -29.06
N VAL A 63 -22.48 34.37 -29.01
CA VAL A 63 -23.16 33.28 -29.73
C VAL A 63 -24.38 33.86 -30.45
N SER A 64 -24.33 33.79 -31.79
CA SER A 64 -25.43 34.12 -32.68
C SER A 64 -26.34 32.90 -32.78
N GLY A 65 -27.58 33.00 -32.33
CA GLY A 65 -28.58 31.94 -32.41
C GLY A 65 -29.60 32.08 -31.30
N ALA A 66 -30.72 32.73 -31.58
CA ALA A 66 -31.78 32.97 -30.63
C ALA A 66 -32.48 31.65 -30.23
N ALA A 67 -32.07 31.08 -29.10
CA ALA A 67 -32.92 30.20 -28.29
C ALA A 67 -33.27 30.99 -27.03
N SER A 68 -34.52 31.47 -26.95
CA SER A 68 -34.99 32.20 -25.77
C SER A 68 -35.12 31.24 -24.59
N PHE A 69 -34.76 31.71 -23.39
CA PHE A 69 -34.75 30.94 -22.14
C PHE A 69 -36.09 30.22 -21.82
N ALA A 70 -37.20 30.67 -22.42
CA ALA A 70 -38.51 30.03 -22.33
C ALA A 70 -38.58 28.66 -23.06
N ASP A 71 -37.71 28.41 -24.04
CA ASP A 71 -37.68 27.16 -24.81
C ASP A 71 -36.94 26.04 -24.04
N ILE A 72 -35.96 26.42 -23.21
CA ILE A 72 -35.23 25.49 -22.32
C ILE A 72 -36.09 25.04 -21.13
N LEU A 73 -37.10 25.84 -20.75
CA LEU A 73 -37.97 25.58 -19.59
C LEU A 73 -39.41 25.17 -19.96
N GLY A 74 -39.77 25.08 -21.25
CA GLY A 74 -41.19 25.06 -21.66
C GLY A 74 -41.59 24.15 -22.82
N GLY A 75 -40.72 23.26 -23.29
CA GLY A 75 -41.00 22.40 -24.45
C GLY A 75 -41.53 21.01 -24.11
N GLY A 76 -42.78 20.88 -23.63
CA GLY A 76 -43.39 19.56 -23.40
C GLY A 76 -44.65 19.60 -22.56
N LYS A 77 -45.75 20.07 -23.14
CA LYS A 77 -47.06 20.11 -22.49
C LYS A 77 -47.70 18.71 -22.57
N THR A 78 -47.53 17.91 -21.52
CA THR A 78 -48.43 16.79 -21.18
C THR A 78 -48.75 16.88 -19.69
N ASP A 79 -50.02 16.67 -19.37
CA ASP A 79 -50.69 17.12 -18.15
C ASP A 79 -50.03 16.72 -16.82
N GLY A 80 -49.99 17.67 -15.87
CA GLY A 80 -50.26 17.36 -14.47
C GLY A 80 -49.10 17.34 -13.45
N THR A 81 -47.85 17.62 -13.81
CA THR A 81 -46.76 17.69 -12.80
C THR A 81 -45.98 18.99 -12.89
N SER A 82 -45.87 19.70 -11.75
CA SER A 82 -45.06 20.92 -11.67
C SER A 82 -43.58 20.58 -11.93
N PRO A 83 -42.76 21.49 -12.49
CA PRO A 83 -41.31 21.26 -12.64
C PRO A 83 -40.61 21.02 -11.29
N LEU A 84 -41.22 21.48 -10.19
CA LEU A 84 -40.81 21.11 -8.83
C LEU A 84 -41.05 19.62 -8.53
N ASP A 85 -42.12 19.03 -9.05
CA ASP A 85 -42.45 17.59 -8.95
C ASP A 85 -41.57 16.73 -9.87
N ALA A 86 -41.03 17.30 -10.96
CA ALA A 86 -39.99 16.64 -11.76
C ALA A 86 -38.61 16.71 -11.06
N MET A 87 -38.31 17.81 -10.36
CA MET A 87 -37.10 17.91 -9.51
C MET A 87 -37.20 17.06 -8.23
N LEU A 88 -38.36 17.00 -7.57
CA LEU A 88 -38.62 16.10 -6.43
C LEU A 88 -38.86 14.66 -6.89
N GLY A 89 -39.39 14.44 -8.09
CA GLY A 89 -39.47 13.14 -8.75
C GLY A 89 -38.10 12.58 -9.10
N GLY A 90 -37.08 13.44 -9.27
CA GLY A 90 -35.66 13.06 -9.30
C GLY A 90 -35.10 12.63 -7.93
N VAL A 91 -35.77 12.96 -6.83
CA VAL A 91 -35.45 12.44 -5.47
C VAL A 91 -36.18 11.13 -5.21
N ALA A 92 -37.39 10.95 -5.75
CA ALA A 92 -38.14 9.69 -5.69
C ALA A 92 -37.72 8.66 -6.76
N GLY A 93 -36.96 9.10 -7.77
CA GLY A 93 -36.42 8.29 -8.87
C GLY A 93 -35.00 7.76 -8.63
N VAL A 94 -34.48 7.80 -7.38
CA VAL A 94 -33.27 7.08 -6.99
C VAL A 94 -33.59 5.59 -6.86
N SER A 95 -33.98 4.98 -7.96
CA SER A 95 -33.86 3.54 -8.19
C SER A 95 -32.69 3.31 -9.14
N GLY A 96 -31.52 3.85 -8.80
CA GLY A 96 -30.31 3.04 -8.97
C GLY A 96 -30.51 1.87 -8.02
N THR A 97 -30.56 0.65 -8.54
CA THR A 97 -31.14 -0.55 -7.91
C THR A 97 -30.57 -0.97 -6.54
N ASN A 98 -29.66 -0.19 -5.93
CA ASN A 98 -29.00 -0.46 -4.65
C ASN A 98 -28.97 0.74 -3.67
N GLY A 99 -29.71 1.84 -3.87
CA GLY A 99 -29.73 2.97 -2.90
C GLY A 99 -28.49 3.89 -2.92
N VAL A 100 -27.65 3.77 -3.95
CA VAL A 100 -26.47 4.61 -4.17
C VAL A 100 -26.83 5.79 -5.09
N SER A 101 -26.45 7.01 -4.68
CA SER A 101 -26.61 8.25 -5.46
C SER A 101 -25.72 8.29 -6.71
N ALA A 102 -26.01 9.19 -7.65
CA ALA A 102 -25.18 9.42 -8.83
C ALA A 102 -23.73 9.82 -8.51
N ALA A 103 -23.50 10.45 -7.35
CA ALA A 103 -22.18 10.79 -6.84
C ALA A 103 -21.51 9.64 -6.06
N GLY A 104 -22.10 8.45 -6.05
CA GLY A 104 -21.54 7.24 -5.44
C GLY A 104 -21.76 7.09 -3.94
N ARG A 105 -22.50 7.98 -3.26
CA ARG A 105 -22.84 7.82 -1.82
C ARG A 105 -24.02 6.89 -1.63
N ASN A 106 -23.97 6.00 -0.64
CA ASN A 106 -25.14 5.26 -0.19
C ASN A 106 -26.06 6.16 0.67
N MET A 107 -27.19 6.59 0.12
CA MET A 107 -28.10 7.52 0.79
C MET A 107 -28.96 6.87 1.89
N ALA A 108 -28.92 5.53 2.00
CA ALA A 108 -29.62 4.80 3.05
C ALA A 108 -28.87 4.78 4.40
N LEU A 109 -27.59 5.16 4.41
CA LEU A 109 -26.80 5.27 5.64
C LEU A 109 -27.18 6.51 6.45
N PHE A 110 -27.01 6.42 7.77
CA PHE A 110 -27.15 7.58 8.67
C PHE A 110 -26.12 8.67 8.35
N ASP A 111 -24.90 8.28 7.96
CA ASP A 111 -23.85 9.16 7.45
C ASP A 111 -23.30 8.62 6.12
N PRO A 112 -23.89 9.03 4.98
CA PRO A 112 -23.46 8.61 3.65
C PRO A 112 -22.02 8.99 3.30
N GLU A 113 -21.48 10.07 3.90
CA GLU A 113 -20.13 10.54 3.58
C GLU A 113 -19.08 9.68 4.27
N SER A 114 -19.30 9.29 5.54
CA SER A 114 -18.43 8.32 6.22
C SER A 114 -18.36 6.98 5.49
N GLY A 115 -19.50 6.48 4.97
CA GLY A 115 -19.51 5.29 4.12
C GLY A 115 -18.66 5.48 2.86
N TYR A 116 -18.84 6.60 2.16
CA TYR A 116 -18.08 6.91 0.96
C TYR A 116 -16.56 6.99 1.21
N GLN A 117 -16.15 7.62 2.31
CA GLN A 117 -14.74 7.69 2.73
C GLN A 117 -14.18 6.30 3.08
N MET A 118 -14.99 5.43 3.71
CA MET A 118 -14.60 4.06 3.99
C MET A 118 -14.38 3.26 2.71
N MET A 119 -15.29 3.35 1.73
CA MET A 119 -15.10 2.68 0.44
C MET A 119 -13.89 3.24 -0.32
N THR A 120 -13.65 4.55 -0.24
CA THR A 120 -12.46 5.18 -0.81
C THR A 120 -11.17 4.59 -0.23
N ALA A 121 -11.12 4.41 1.09
CA ALA A 121 -10.00 3.75 1.75
C ALA A 121 -9.86 2.27 1.31
N ILE A 122 -10.97 1.52 1.19
CA ILE A 122 -10.98 0.14 0.69
C ILE A 122 -10.39 0.07 -0.73
N ASN A 123 -10.82 0.95 -1.64
CA ASN A 123 -10.30 1.03 -3.00
C ASN A 123 -8.77 1.29 -3.00
N GLN A 124 -8.30 2.19 -2.14
CA GLN A 124 -6.87 2.47 -1.98
C GLN A 124 -6.11 1.26 -1.42
N TYR A 125 -6.64 0.58 -0.39
CA TYR A 125 -6.02 -0.63 0.16
C TYR A 125 -5.94 -1.74 -0.86
N ALA A 126 -6.99 -1.94 -1.68
CA ALA A 126 -7.00 -2.94 -2.73
C ALA A 126 -5.87 -2.71 -3.74
N ALA A 127 -5.69 -1.46 -4.20
CA ALA A 127 -4.58 -1.10 -5.09
C ALA A 127 -3.21 -1.28 -4.42
N ASN A 128 -3.08 -0.91 -3.15
CA ASN A 128 -1.84 -1.06 -2.40
C ASN A 128 -1.45 -2.53 -2.20
N PHE A 129 -2.41 -3.39 -1.84
CA PHE A 129 -2.14 -4.81 -1.67
C PHE A 129 -1.72 -5.48 -2.97
N LYS A 130 -2.37 -5.15 -4.10
CA LYS A 130 -1.99 -5.66 -5.43
C LYS A 130 -0.58 -5.25 -5.82
N ALA A 131 -0.25 -3.96 -5.64
CA ALA A 131 1.11 -3.47 -5.86
C ALA A 131 2.14 -4.16 -4.95
N GLU A 132 1.82 -4.37 -3.67
CA GLU A 132 2.70 -5.04 -2.73
C GLU A 132 2.89 -6.52 -3.06
N VAL A 133 1.85 -7.23 -3.52
CA VAL A 133 1.98 -8.61 -4.01
C VAL A 133 2.97 -8.69 -5.16
N SER A 134 2.90 -7.76 -6.12
CA SER A 134 3.85 -7.71 -7.24
C SER A 134 5.28 -7.54 -6.75
N GLU A 135 5.55 -6.56 -5.88
CA GLU A 135 6.91 -6.30 -5.38
C GLU A 135 7.42 -7.41 -4.44
N MET A 136 6.56 -7.99 -3.61
CA MET A 136 6.91 -9.14 -2.76
C MET A 136 7.18 -10.41 -3.58
N SER A 137 6.46 -10.60 -4.70
CA SER A 137 6.69 -11.73 -5.62
C SER A 137 8.02 -11.58 -6.36
N ASP A 138 8.34 -10.36 -6.79
CA ASP A 138 9.66 -10.03 -7.34
C ASP A 138 10.75 -10.27 -6.30
N LEU A 139 10.54 -9.83 -5.04
CA LEU A 139 11.49 -10.05 -3.96
C LEU A 139 11.74 -11.54 -3.74
N LYS A 140 10.68 -12.36 -3.69
CA LYS A 140 10.80 -13.83 -3.61
C LYS A 140 11.66 -14.40 -4.73
N SER A 141 11.41 -13.98 -5.98
CA SER A 141 12.16 -14.42 -7.15
C SER A 141 13.65 -14.05 -7.08
N TRP A 142 13.93 -12.83 -6.62
CA TRP A 142 15.31 -12.37 -6.43
C TRP A 142 16.04 -13.10 -5.31
N VAL A 143 15.38 -13.38 -4.18
CA VAL A 143 15.96 -14.19 -3.09
C VAL A 143 16.32 -15.59 -3.60
N SER A 144 15.47 -16.19 -4.45
CA SER A 144 15.80 -17.45 -5.12
C SER A 144 16.98 -17.31 -6.09
N THR A 145 17.10 -16.20 -6.80
CA THR A 145 18.25 -15.92 -7.68
C THR A 145 19.55 -15.79 -6.88
N LEU A 146 19.52 -15.09 -5.75
CA LEU A 146 20.66 -14.97 -4.84
C LEU A 146 21.05 -16.31 -4.23
N GLN A 147 20.07 -17.13 -3.84
CA GLN A 147 20.32 -18.51 -3.38
C GLN A 147 21.06 -19.30 -4.45
N GLN A 148 20.63 -19.24 -5.72
CA GLN A 148 21.30 -19.92 -6.83
C GLN A 148 22.70 -19.38 -7.09
N ALA A 149 22.91 -18.06 -6.98
CA ALA A 149 24.24 -17.46 -7.07
C ALA A 149 25.17 -17.97 -5.97
N ALA A 150 24.68 -18.09 -4.73
CA ALA A 150 25.43 -18.67 -3.62
C ALA A 150 25.76 -20.15 -3.86
N ILE A 151 24.79 -20.97 -4.30
CA ILE A 151 25.01 -22.38 -4.61
C ILE A 151 26.07 -22.55 -5.70
N LYS A 152 26.03 -21.72 -6.76
CA LYS A 152 27.03 -21.74 -7.83
C LYS A 152 28.43 -21.39 -7.30
N LEU A 153 28.53 -20.38 -6.43
CA LEU A 153 29.79 -20.03 -5.77
C LEU A 153 30.31 -21.20 -4.91
N GLY A 154 29.43 -21.82 -4.12
CA GLY A 154 29.77 -22.95 -3.24
C GLY A 154 30.16 -24.23 -3.96
N GLY A 155 29.71 -24.40 -5.20
CA GLY A 155 30.12 -25.49 -6.08
C GLY A 155 31.54 -25.36 -6.65
N THR A 156 32.26 -24.27 -6.33
CA THR A 156 33.64 -24.08 -6.77
C THR A 156 34.59 -24.94 -5.92
N ASP A 157 35.11 -26.01 -6.50
CA ASP A 157 36.02 -26.93 -5.81
C ASP A 157 37.48 -26.43 -5.76
N VAL A 158 38.29 -27.02 -4.90
CA VAL A 158 39.73 -26.75 -4.75
C VAL A 158 40.52 -26.97 -6.06
N ALA A 159 40.04 -27.84 -6.95
CA ALA A 159 40.62 -28.06 -8.28
C ALA A 159 40.37 -26.89 -9.26
N ALA A 160 39.41 -26.00 -8.98
CA ALA A 160 39.10 -24.87 -9.85
C ALA A 160 40.27 -23.88 -9.94
N GLY A 161 40.50 -23.27 -11.11
CA GLY A 161 41.49 -22.19 -11.25
C GLY A 161 41.14 -20.97 -10.39
N ASN A 162 42.13 -20.19 -9.97
CA ASN A 162 41.90 -19.01 -9.14
C ASN A 162 41.01 -17.98 -9.85
N GLU A 163 41.13 -17.88 -11.18
CA GLU A 163 40.28 -17.04 -12.02
C GLU A 163 38.81 -17.47 -11.96
N ALA A 164 38.54 -18.78 -11.89
CA ALA A 164 37.19 -19.31 -11.77
C ALA A 164 36.59 -18.94 -10.40
N VAL A 165 37.35 -19.10 -9.31
CA VAL A 165 36.94 -18.67 -7.97
C VAL A 165 36.62 -17.18 -7.94
N ARG A 166 37.52 -16.36 -8.50
CA ARG A 166 37.34 -14.91 -8.59
C ARG A 166 36.07 -14.54 -9.34
N SER A 167 35.85 -15.16 -10.50
CA SER A 167 34.65 -14.92 -11.31
C SER A 167 33.37 -15.26 -10.56
N GLN A 168 33.36 -16.33 -9.76
CA GLN A 168 32.17 -16.71 -8.99
C GLN A 168 31.93 -15.78 -7.79
N VAL A 169 32.99 -15.36 -7.09
CA VAL A 169 32.86 -14.39 -5.99
C VAL A 169 32.33 -13.06 -6.52
N GLN A 170 32.84 -12.61 -7.68
CA GLN A 170 32.34 -11.40 -8.35
C GLN A 170 30.89 -11.56 -8.80
N ALA A 171 30.53 -12.67 -9.45
CA ALA A 171 29.17 -12.91 -9.89
C ALA A 171 28.17 -12.93 -8.72
N PHE A 172 28.56 -13.47 -7.57
CA PHE A 172 27.75 -13.41 -6.35
C PHE A 172 27.58 -11.96 -5.85
N ALA A 173 28.67 -11.20 -5.77
CA ALA A 173 28.64 -9.80 -5.36
C ALA A 173 27.75 -8.95 -6.29
N ASP A 174 27.84 -9.17 -7.60
CA ASP A 174 27.03 -8.48 -8.60
C ASP A 174 25.54 -8.84 -8.46
N ALA A 175 25.22 -10.11 -8.20
CA ALA A 175 23.84 -10.53 -7.95
C ALA A 175 23.26 -9.85 -6.70
N TYR A 176 24.03 -9.80 -5.60
CA TYR A 176 23.65 -9.09 -4.37
C TYR A 176 23.45 -7.60 -4.60
N ASN A 177 24.39 -6.95 -5.30
CA ASN A 177 24.31 -5.52 -5.62
C ASN A 177 23.11 -5.21 -6.52
N GLY A 178 22.80 -6.07 -7.49
CA GLY A 178 21.62 -5.94 -8.33
C GLY A 178 20.32 -5.99 -7.52
N TRP A 179 20.25 -6.90 -6.54
CA TRP A 179 19.11 -6.96 -5.62
C TRP A 179 19.00 -5.70 -4.75
N MET A 180 20.11 -5.24 -4.15
CA MET A 180 20.13 -4.00 -3.36
C MET A 180 19.64 -2.80 -4.19
N GLN A 181 20.14 -2.64 -5.40
CA GLN A 181 19.74 -1.54 -6.29
C GLN A 181 18.27 -1.63 -6.75
N ARG A 182 17.75 -2.85 -6.96
CA ARG A 182 16.35 -3.07 -7.35
C ARG A 182 15.35 -2.70 -6.25
N PHE A 183 15.70 -2.97 -4.99
CA PHE A 183 14.77 -2.84 -3.88
C PHE A 183 15.02 -1.65 -2.95
N ASP A 184 16.16 -0.95 -3.07
CA ASP A 184 16.44 0.26 -2.27
C ASP A 184 15.28 1.27 -2.35
N GLY A 185 14.87 1.63 -3.56
CA GLY A 185 13.75 2.54 -3.75
C GLY A 185 12.39 1.99 -3.28
N ALA A 186 12.19 0.66 -3.32
CA ALA A 186 10.93 0.05 -2.89
C ALA A 186 10.82 -0.03 -1.35
N LEU A 187 11.94 -0.14 -0.66
CA LEU A 187 12.03 -0.25 0.80
C LEU A 187 12.11 1.11 1.51
N GLN A 188 12.52 2.16 0.80
CA GLN A 188 12.56 3.53 1.30
C GLN A 188 11.16 4.09 1.61
N THR A 189 11.10 5.14 2.42
CA THR A 189 9.84 5.85 2.72
C THR A 189 9.13 6.30 1.44
N GLY A 190 7.87 5.88 1.29
CA GLY A 190 7.07 6.15 0.08
C GLY A 190 7.24 5.11 -1.04
N GLY A 191 8.14 4.14 -0.88
CA GLY A 191 8.21 2.93 -1.70
C GLY A 191 7.09 1.94 -1.38
N VAL A 192 6.86 0.99 -2.28
CA VAL A 192 5.74 0.02 -2.18
C VAL A 192 5.93 -0.96 -1.01
N LEU A 193 7.18 -1.29 -0.67
CA LEU A 193 7.53 -2.18 0.44
C LEU A 193 7.93 -1.40 1.70
N ALA A 194 7.66 -0.09 1.75
CA ALA A 194 7.99 0.75 2.89
C ALA A 194 7.26 0.24 4.15
N GLY A 195 8.03 -0.14 5.17
CA GLY A 195 7.48 -0.69 6.41
C GLY A 195 7.03 -2.16 6.32
N THR A 196 7.22 -2.84 5.19
CA THR A 196 6.95 -4.28 5.08
C THR A 196 8.02 -5.07 5.81
N GLN A 197 7.70 -5.58 6.99
CA GLN A 197 8.64 -6.31 7.85
C GLN A 197 9.29 -7.51 7.14
N ALA A 198 8.53 -8.24 6.31
CA ALA A 198 9.08 -9.36 5.57
C ALA A 198 10.24 -8.93 4.67
N ALA A 199 10.11 -7.79 3.99
CA ALA A 199 11.12 -7.28 3.07
C ALA A 199 12.34 -6.72 3.81
N THR A 200 12.13 -5.97 4.91
CA THR A 200 13.23 -5.40 5.70
C THR A 200 14.03 -6.46 6.45
N VAL A 201 13.36 -7.46 7.03
CA VAL A 201 14.04 -8.59 7.69
C VAL A 201 14.79 -9.43 6.67
N SER A 202 14.19 -9.73 5.51
CA SER A 202 14.91 -10.42 4.43
C SER A 202 16.18 -9.68 4.01
N GLN A 203 16.13 -8.35 3.91
CA GLN A 203 17.32 -7.57 3.59
C GLN A 203 18.41 -7.69 4.65
N TRP A 204 18.03 -7.52 5.92
CA TRP A 204 18.94 -7.59 7.04
C TRP A 204 19.59 -8.97 7.17
N GLU A 205 18.82 -10.05 7.06
CA GLU A 205 19.32 -11.43 7.16
C GLU A 205 20.36 -11.74 6.07
N LEU A 206 20.12 -11.31 4.83
CA LEU A 206 21.06 -11.51 3.72
C LEU A 206 22.34 -10.68 3.90
N GLU A 207 22.22 -9.43 4.36
CA GLU A 207 23.38 -8.58 4.70
C GLU A 207 24.23 -9.21 5.81
N GLN A 208 23.59 -9.65 6.90
CA GLN A 208 24.29 -10.27 8.03
C GLN A 208 24.94 -11.61 7.65
N SER A 209 24.31 -12.39 6.78
CA SER A 209 24.88 -13.64 6.30
C SER A 209 26.21 -13.42 5.56
N ILE A 210 26.31 -12.37 4.74
CA ILE A 210 27.55 -11.98 4.04
C ILE A 210 28.58 -11.40 5.02
N ALA A 211 28.14 -10.56 5.96
CA ALA A 211 29.01 -9.91 6.93
C ALA A 211 29.49 -10.85 8.05
N SER A 212 28.94 -12.07 8.15
CA SER A 212 29.25 -13.00 9.23
C SER A 212 30.74 -13.40 9.26
N PRO A 213 31.45 -13.13 10.37
CA PRO A 213 32.87 -13.45 10.51
C PRO A 213 33.11 -14.93 10.84
N PHE A 214 32.06 -15.71 11.08
CA PHE A 214 32.17 -17.08 11.59
C PHE A 214 32.34 -18.11 10.48
N ASN A 215 32.00 -17.78 9.24
CA ASN A 215 32.23 -18.67 8.11
C ASN A 215 33.74 -18.91 7.94
N GLY A 216 34.19 -20.17 7.90
CA GLY A 216 35.61 -20.50 7.73
C GLY A 216 36.44 -20.41 9.01
N ALA A 217 35.84 -20.14 10.17
CA ALA A 217 36.57 -20.03 11.44
C ALA A 217 37.34 -21.32 11.77
N LYS A 218 36.78 -22.49 11.42
CA LYS A 218 37.46 -23.79 11.54
C LYS A 218 38.71 -23.91 10.65
N SER A 219 38.70 -23.24 9.50
CA SER A 219 39.78 -23.23 8.52
C SER A 219 40.76 -22.05 8.73
N GLY A 220 40.58 -21.27 9.80
CA GLY A 220 41.47 -20.18 10.20
C GLY A 220 41.18 -18.83 9.53
N LEU A 221 40.07 -18.72 8.80
CA LEU A 221 39.61 -17.48 8.15
C LEU A 221 38.43 -16.86 8.93
N ARG A 222 38.33 -15.54 8.94
CA ARG A 222 37.24 -14.79 9.61
C ARG A 222 36.20 -14.33 8.61
N GLY A 223 35.53 -15.29 7.97
CA GLY A 223 34.46 -15.01 7.03
C GLY A 223 34.93 -14.53 5.67
N MET A 224 33.94 -14.09 4.88
CA MET A 224 34.13 -13.61 3.51
C MET A 224 35.01 -12.36 3.43
N ALA A 225 35.10 -11.60 4.52
CA ALA A 225 35.99 -10.44 4.63
C ALA A 225 37.47 -10.79 4.45
N ASP A 226 37.90 -11.96 4.93
CA ASP A 226 39.27 -12.45 4.72
C ASP A 226 39.51 -12.96 3.30
N LEU A 227 38.44 -13.34 2.60
CA LEU A 227 38.44 -13.67 1.17
C LEU A 227 38.20 -12.45 0.26
N GLY A 228 38.19 -11.23 0.82
CA GLY A 228 38.07 -10.00 0.05
C GLY A 228 36.65 -9.57 -0.29
N LEU A 229 35.60 -10.29 0.13
CA LEU A 229 34.21 -9.87 -0.06
C LEU A 229 33.70 -9.17 1.21
N LYS A 230 33.25 -7.92 1.08
CA LYS A 230 32.72 -7.11 2.20
C LYS A 230 31.52 -6.29 1.79
N ILE A 231 30.63 -6.03 2.74
CA ILE A 231 29.55 -5.05 2.58
C ILE A 231 30.06 -3.68 3.05
N ASP A 232 29.93 -2.67 2.20
CA ASP A 232 30.17 -1.30 2.59
C ASP A 232 29.08 -0.82 3.57
N PRO A 233 29.45 -0.31 4.76
CA PRO A 233 28.48 -0.02 5.81
C PRO A 233 27.51 1.12 5.47
N VAL A 234 27.87 1.98 4.51
CA VAL A 234 27.10 3.17 4.12
C VAL A 234 26.17 2.86 2.96
N SER A 235 26.74 2.41 1.84
CA SER A 235 26.02 2.09 0.61
C SER A 235 25.32 0.72 0.64
N LYS A 236 25.68 -0.14 1.60
CA LYS A 236 25.17 -1.52 1.72
C LYS A 236 25.48 -2.40 0.51
N LEU A 237 26.40 -1.97 -0.36
CA LEU A 237 26.82 -2.75 -1.52
C LEU A 237 28.01 -3.65 -1.17
N ALA A 238 28.04 -4.82 -1.80
CA ALA A 238 29.15 -5.73 -1.77
C ALA A 238 30.31 -5.22 -2.64
N THR A 239 31.53 -5.31 -2.11
CA THR A 239 32.78 -5.02 -2.81
C THR A 239 33.70 -6.23 -2.76
N VAL A 240 34.45 -6.47 -3.84
CA VAL A 240 35.40 -7.58 -3.97
C VAL A 240 36.83 -7.04 -4.09
N ASP A 241 37.69 -7.42 -3.15
CA ASP A 241 39.13 -7.21 -3.18
C ASP A 241 39.82 -8.45 -3.76
N ASN A 242 40.08 -8.40 -5.07
CA ASN A 242 40.70 -9.50 -5.80
C ASN A 242 42.12 -9.81 -5.31
N ALA A 243 42.88 -8.81 -4.87
CA ALA A 243 44.24 -9.03 -4.37
C ALA A 243 44.22 -9.80 -3.04
N ARG A 244 43.27 -9.49 -2.16
CA ARG A 244 43.06 -10.23 -0.92
C ARG A 244 42.56 -11.65 -1.16
N LEU A 245 41.63 -11.84 -2.11
CA LEU A 245 41.17 -13.17 -2.53
C LEU A 245 42.34 -14.01 -3.05
N ASP A 246 43.15 -13.46 -3.94
CA ASP A 246 44.32 -14.15 -4.50
C ASP A 246 45.33 -14.54 -3.43
N ALA A 247 45.59 -13.63 -2.46
CA ALA A 247 46.46 -13.92 -1.34
C ALA A 247 45.92 -15.06 -0.46
N ALA A 248 44.62 -15.10 -0.19
CA ALA A 248 44.00 -16.17 0.58
C ALA A 248 44.09 -17.53 -0.15
N LEU A 249 43.81 -17.55 -1.46
CA LEU A 249 43.91 -18.74 -2.30
C LEU A 249 45.36 -19.25 -2.43
N ALA A 250 46.33 -18.36 -2.52
CA ALA A 250 47.76 -18.71 -2.59
C ALA A 250 48.28 -19.25 -1.25
N ASN A 251 47.84 -18.68 -0.13
CA ASN A 251 48.29 -19.08 1.20
C ASN A 251 47.74 -20.44 1.62
N ASN A 252 46.42 -20.65 1.47
CA ASN A 252 45.78 -21.92 1.81
C ASN A 252 44.48 -22.08 1.01
N LYS A 253 44.61 -22.61 -0.20
CA LYS A 253 43.48 -22.79 -1.12
C LYS A 253 42.36 -23.64 -0.53
N THR A 254 42.71 -24.73 0.17
CA THR A 254 41.73 -25.61 0.82
C THR A 254 40.91 -24.85 1.86
N ALA A 255 41.56 -24.08 2.72
CA ALA A 255 40.85 -23.27 3.72
C ALA A 255 39.94 -22.22 3.07
N ALA A 256 40.41 -21.57 2.00
CA ALA A 256 39.61 -20.60 1.27
C ALA A 256 38.37 -21.25 0.63
N THR A 257 38.52 -22.41 -0.04
CA THR A 257 37.40 -23.13 -0.65
C THR A 257 36.42 -23.69 0.38
N GLU A 258 36.90 -24.20 1.52
CA GLU A 258 36.03 -24.64 2.63
C GLU A 258 35.23 -23.47 3.22
N THR A 259 35.86 -22.30 3.35
CA THR A 259 35.20 -21.08 3.84
C THR A 259 34.11 -20.62 2.87
N LEU A 260 34.37 -20.66 1.56
CA LEU A 260 33.36 -20.39 0.53
C LEU A 260 32.20 -21.37 0.61
N HIS A 261 32.48 -22.67 0.78
CA HIS A 261 31.45 -23.69 0.89
C HIS A 261 30.58 -23.51 2.14
N GLU A 262 31.19 -23.24 3.30
CA GLU A 262 30.45 -22.98 4.54
C GLU A 262 29.58 -21.73 4.44
N PHE A 263 30.15 -20.62 3.96
CA PHE A 263 29.41 -19.38 3.73
C PHE A 263 28.20 -19.61 2.81
N THR A 264 28.43 -20.22 1.65
CA THR A 264 27.38 -20.38 0.64
C THR A 264 26.31 -21.36 1.06
N ALA A 265 26.65 -22.42 1.80
CA ALA A 265 25.66 -23.31 2.40
C ALA A 265 24.77 -22.58 3.41
N ASN A 266 25.36 -21.78 4.30
CA ASN A 266 24.62 -21.00 5.30
C ASN A 266 23.74 -19.93 4.62
N PHE A 267 24.29 -19.17 3.67
CA PHE A 267 23.57 -18.14 2.92
C PHE A 267 22.41 -18.75 2.12
N ALA A 268 22.67 -19.84 1.39
CA ALA A 268 21.63 -20.52 0.62
C ALA A 268 20.53 -21.04 1.54
N LYS A 269 20.87 -21.53 2.74
CA LYS A 269 19.87 -21.96 3.71
C LYS A 269 19.04 -20.80 4.26
N SER A 270 19.67 -19.67 4.57
CA SER A 270 18.93 -18.46 4.98
C SER A 270 17.97 -18.00 3.89
N ALA A 271 18.42 -17.92 2.63
CA ALA A 271 17.58 -17.56 1.50
C ALA A 271 16.42 -18.55 1.27
N GLU A 272 16.69 -19.85 1.40
CA GLU A 272 15.66 -20.90 1.36
C GLU A 272 14.61 -20.68 2.46
N LEU A 273 15.04 -20.42 3.71
CA LEU A 273 14.15 -20.20 4.83
C LEU A 273 13.30 -18.96 4.63
N LEU A 274 13.86 -17.85 4.14
CA LEU A 274 13.09 -16.63 3.83
C LEU A 274 11.95 -16.91 2.83
N ASN A 275 12.21 -17.73 1.80
CA ASN A 275 11.27 -18.06 0.73
C ASN A 275 10.35 -19.26 0.99
N SER A 276 10.65 -20.06 2.02
CA SER A 276 9.91 -21.26 2.34
C SER A 276 8.45 -20.96 2.67
N ALA A 277 7.57 -21.92 2.35
CA ALA A 277 6.17 -21.83 2.70
C ALA A 277 6.02 -21.69 4.23
N GLY A 278 5.14 -20.79 4.68
CA GLY A 278 4.96 -20.53 6.10
C GLY A 278 5.99 -19.61 6.76
N ASN A 279 6.98 -19.09 6.02
CA ASN A 279 7.95 -18.10 6.52
C ASN A 279 7.61 -16.68 6.04
N LEU A 280 8.46 -15.70 6.35
CA LEU A 280 8.22 -14.26 6.21
C LEU A 280 7.62 -13.85 4.85
N ILE A 281 8.29 -14.20 3.74
CA ILE A 281 7.87 -13.79 2.40
C ILE A 281 6.58 -14.54 2.00
N GLY A 282 6.54 -15.84 2.24
CA GLY A 282 5.36 -16.68 1.95
C GLY A 282 4.11 -16.21 2.70
N ASN A 283 4.20 -16.05 4.02
CA ASN A 283 3.10 -15.58 4.86
C ASN A 283 2.60 -14.20 4.46
N ARG A 284 3.51 -13.28 4.09
CA ARG A 284 3.09 -11.94 3.65
C ARG A 284 2.31 -12.02 2.33
N LEU A 285 2.80 -12.80 1.36
CA LEU A 285 2.09 -13.03 0.09
C LEU A 285 0.73 -13.71 0.30
N ASP A 286 0.65 -14.72 1.17
CA ASP A 286 -0.60 -15.41 1.49
C ASP A 286 -1.61 -14.47 2.15
N ASN A 287 -1.15 -13.64 3.11
CA ASN A 287 -2.01 -12.66 3.79
C ASN A 287 -2.52 -11.58 2.83
N LEU A 288 -1.67 -11.07 1.96
CA LEU A 288 -2.07 -10.10 0.93
C LEU A 288 -3.07 -10.73 -0.05
N SER A 289 -2.82 -11.96 -0.50
CA SER A 289 -3.71 -12.70 -1.40
C SER A 289 -5.08 -12.93 -0.77
N ARG A 290 -5.14 -13.26 0.53
CA ARG A 290 -6.40 -13.39 1.27
C ARG A 290 -7.15 -12.06 1.38
N ALA A 291 -6.43 -10.96 1.65
CA ALA A 291 -7.04 -9.63 1.75
C ALA A 291 -7.61 -9.18 0.39
N ILE A 292 -6.86 -9.35 -0.70
CA ILE A 292 -7.32 -9.08 -2.07
C ILE A 292 -8.53 -9.95 -2.40
N GLY A 293 -8.44 -11.26 -2.16
CA GLY A 293 -9.54 -12.19 -2.43
C GLY A 293 -10.81 -11.85 -1.64
N TYR A 294 -10.69 -11.38 -0.39
CA TYR A 294 -11.81 -10.90 0.39
C TYR A 294 -12.45 -9.65 -0.25
N ILE A 295 -11.64 -8.64 -0.62
CA ILE A 295 -12.16 -7.42 -1.23
C ILE A 295 -12.84 -7.74 -2.57
N ASP A 296 -12.19 -8.51 -3.44
CA ASP A 296 -12.70 -8.83 -4.76
C ASP A 296 -14.01 -9.65 -4.66
N SER A 297 -14.09 -10.61 -3.73
CA SER A 297 -15.29 -11.45 -3.53
C SER A 297 -16.47 -10.70 -2.90
N ASN A 298 -16.19 -9.65 -2.11
CA ASN A 298 -17.20 -8.88 -1.40
C ASN A 298 -17.44 -7.50 -1.99
N LEU A 299 -16.84 -7.19 -3.15
CA LEU A 299 -16.83 -5.83 -3.71
C LEU A 299 -18.24 -5.26 -3.86
N GLN A 300 -19.16 -6.04 -4.42
CA GLN A 300 -20.55 -5.60 -4.61
C GLN A 300 -21.27 -5.37 -3.27
N SER A 301 -21.04 -6.21 -2.27
CA SER A 301 -21.60 -6.06 -0.93
C SER A 301 -21.04 -4.83 -0.22
N LEU A 302 -19.72 -4.63 -0.30
CA LEU A 302 -19.04 -3.45 0.24
C LEU A 302 -19.55 -2.17 -0.45
N GLN A 303 -19.77 -2.21 -1.76
CA GLN A 303 -20.32 -1.07 -2.49
C GLN A 303 -21.80 -0.79 -2.16
N ALA A 304 -22.59 -1.85 -1.92
CA ALA A 304 -23.96 -1.71 -1.48
C ALA A 304 -24.04 -1.16 -0.04
N GLU A 305 -23.08 -1.49 0.82
CA GLU A 305 -23.02 -1.01 2.20
C GLU A 305 -22.50 0.43 2.27
N PHE A 306 -21.36 0.70 1.64
CA PHE A 306 -20.60 1.94 1.82
C PHE A 306 -20.72 2.95 0.67
N GLY A 307 -21.30 2.56 -0.46
CA GLY A 307 -21.25 3.34 -1.71
C GLY A 307 -20.02 3.00 -2.55
N LEU A 308 -19.74 3.79 -3.60
CA LEU A 308 -18.66 3.48 -4.56
C LEU A 308 -17.27 3.94 -4.11
N GLY A 309 -17.20 5.01 -3.32
CA GLY A 309 -15.94 5.68 -2.98
C GLY A 309 -15.25 6.31 -4.20
N ASP A 310 -14.13 6.97 -3.96
CA ASP A 310 -13.21 7.37 -5.02
C ASP A 310 -12.38 6.17 -5.49
N PRO A 311 -12.06 6.08 -6.79
CA PRO A 311 -11.10 5.10 -7.28
C PRO A 311 -9.71 5.39 -6.72
N ALA A 312 -8.89 4.34 -6.57
CA ALA A 312 -7.51 4.49 -6.18
C ALA A 312 -6.74 5.34 -7.21
N LYS A 313 -5.89 6.25 -6.72
CA LYS A 313 -5.03 7.10 -7.55
C LYS A 313 -3.57 6.81 -7.24
N PRO A 314 -3.06 5.62 -7.58
CA PRO A 314 -1.66 5.28 -7.33
C PRO A 314 -0.75 6.15 -8.19
N SER A 315 0.44 6.47 -7.68
CA SER A 315 1.46 7.26 -8.38
C SER A 315 2.85 6.67 -8.20
N GLY A 316 3.78 7.03 -9.08
CA GLY A 316 5.18 6.61 -8.96
C GLY A 316 5.35 5.09 -8.98
N GLN A 317 6.14 4.55 -8.04
CA GLN A 317 6.41 3.12 -7.95
C GLN A 317 5.16 2.28 -7.70
N LEU A 318 4.21 2.81 -6.91
CA LEU A 318 2.95 2.12 -6.62
C LEU A 318 2.12 1.89 -7.90
N ALA A 319 2.04 2.89 -8.77
CA ALA A 319 1.34 2.76 -10.05
C ALA A 319 2.02 1.74 -10.97
N LYS A 320 3.37 1.73 -10.98
CA LYS A 320 4.16 0.76 -11.77
C LYS A 320 3.95 -0.68 -11.27
N ALA A 321 4.03 -0.89 -9.95
CA ALA A 321 3.82 -2.20 -9.35
C ALA A 321 2.38 -2.72 -9.56
N LEU A 322 1.37 -1.85 -9.44
CA LEU A 322 -0.01 -2.20 -9.74
C LEU A 322 -0.20 -2.56 -11.22
N ALA A 323 0.42 -1.82 -12.14
CA ALA A 323 0.36 -2.13 -13.57
C ALA A 323 0.99 -3.49 -13.89
N ASN A 324 2.12 -3.82 -13.24
CA ASN A 324 2.75 -5.13 -13.36
C ASN A 324 1.83 -6.24 -12.84
N ASP A 325 1.21 -6.05 -11.66
CA ASP A 325 0.26 -7.01 -11.09
C ASP A 325 -0.92 -7.29 -12.02
N ASN A 326 -1.52 -6.22 -12.58
CA ASN A 326 -2.63 -6.33 -13.52
C ASN A 326 -2.22 -7.05 -14.82
N ALA A 327 -0.99 -6.82 -15.29
CA ALA A 327 -0.46 -7.50 -16.47
C ALA A 327 -0.21 -9.01 -16.22
N THR A 328 0.21 -9.39 -15.02
CA THR A 328 0.40 -10.81 -14.66
C THR A 328 -0.89 -11.54 -14.37
N HIS A 329 -1.91 -10.84 -13.85
CA HIS A 329 -3.19 -11.44 -13.45
C HIS A 329 -4.34 -11.22 -14.45
N GLY A 330 -4.08 -10.57 -15.59
CA GLY A 330 -4.99 -10.56 -16.74
C GLY A 330 -6.31 -9.82 -16.52
N ILE A 331 -6.27 -8.61 -15.96
CA ILE A 331 -7.40 -7.68 -16.02
C ILE A 331 -7.04 -6.54 -16.98
N GLY A 332 -7.33 -6.77 -18.26
CA GLY A 332 -7.43 -5.74 -19.29
C GLY A 332 -8.88 -5.40 -19.57
#